data_AF-A0A3N5GG09-F1
#
_entry.id   AF-A0A3N5GG09-F1
#
_cell.length_a   1.000
_cell.length_b   1.000
_cell.length_c   1.000
_cell.angle_alpha   90.00
_cell.angle_beta   90.00
_cell.angle_gamma   90.00
#
_symmetry.space_group_name_H-M   'P 1'
#
loop_
_entity.id
_entity.type
_entity.pdbx_description
1 polymer ?
#
loop_
_entity_poly.entity_id
_entity_poly.type
_entity_poly.pdbx_seq_one_letter_code
_entity_poly.pdbx_strand_id
1 'polypeptide(L)'
;MNEGTEKMRLPAKAQEILLENNRFLTLGSWAAIWVVIVLLINLLRLGGYRFVLIVDSVTAILSAAIAAALAEMVRQEYQDESPYDLIWLSIPVAFGTWSILEIFRLVDTSILSRAQFSALAWFWSLGYLPLAYGLYERYKLITDSPTPHQRNLILGCGGLGVLFILVTAMPALFSAGATGIAAAILSILYSIFDLALLVVTLRIIFTYQGYFPGPWVFFAGGFVLKIIGDAVLRYPGQLGSGAGFEKFLLSIVNFSHYCWYFLPALGMLVYKTLLTHKNVPPPNVQIKEEMTPNSNALAFTDKNDIVIRTSLNFRYLLRLPDEIATSQTHLRDLLGISESTYNELKTILNQQESLNKFVVEPS
;
A
#
# COMPACT_ATOMS: atom_id res chain seq x y z
N MET A 1 -22.51 -4.33 3.38
CA MET A 1 -21.14 -4.21 2.84
C MET A 1 -20.17 -4.23 4.00
N ASN A 2 -19.39 -5.31 4.14
CA ASN A 2 -18.53 -5.57 5.30
C ASN A 2 -17.16 -6.06 4.77
N GLU A 3 -16.50 -5.23 3.96
CA GLU A 3 -15.23 -5.53 3.27
C GLU A 3 -14.14 -4.47 3.53
N GLY A 4 -14.22 -3.77 4.66
CA GLY A 4 -13.13 -2.92 5.13
C GLY A 4 -11.92 -3.80 5.48
N THR A 5 -10.96 -3.90 4.56
CA THR A 5 -9.81 -4.81 4.58
C THR A 5 -10.13 -6.30 4.46
N GLU A 6 -10.70 -6.71 3.31
CA GLU A 6 -10.48 -8.08 2.83
C GLU A 6 -8.97 -8.30 2.76
N LYS A 7 -8.45 -9.02 3.76
CA LYS A 7 -7.03 -9.22 3.98
C LYS A 7 -6.50 -9.93 2.72
N MET A 8 -5.77 -9.22 1.86
CA MET A 8 -5.21 -9.77 0.61
C MET A 8 -4.32 -10.97 0.97
N ARG A 9 -4.86 -12.18 0.85
CA ARG A 9 -4.07 -13.39 1.01
C ARG A 9 -3.11 -13.47 -0.18
N LEU A 10 -1.86 -13.77 0.16
CA LEU A 10 -0.70 -14.03 -0.68
C LEU A 10 0.13 -12.82 -1.14
N PRO A 11 1.37 -12.72 -0.62
CA PRO A 11 2.47 -12.02 -1.28
C PRO A 11 2.62 -12.40 -2.75
N ALA A 12 2.26 -13.63 -3.14
CA ALA A 12 2.35 -14.12 -4.53
C ALA A 12 1.41 -13.38 -5.50
N LYS A 13 0.15 -13.12 -5.10
CA LYS A 13 -0.81 -12.38 -5.96
C LYS A 13 -0.42 -10.90 -6.07
N ALA A 14 0.06 -10.30 -4.98
CA ALA A 14 0.60 -8.95 -5.02
C ALA A 14 1.85 -8.88 -5.93
N GLN A 15 2.72 -9.87 -5.85
CA GLN A 15 3.91 -9.97 -6.70
C GLN A 15 3.54 -10.13 -8.18
N GLU A 16 2.58 -10.98 -8.52
CA GLU A 16 2.06 -11.17 -9.87
C GLU A 16 1.55 -9.84 -10.45
N ILE A 17 0.67 -9.14 -9.71
CA ILE A 17 0.14 -7.83 -10.11
C ILE A 17 1.27 -6.82 -10.39
N LEU A 18 2.30 -6.79 -9.55
CA LEU A 18 3.42 -5.86 -9.71
C LEU A 18 4.30 -6.24 -10.90
N LEU A 19 4.53 -7.53 -11.15
CA LEU A 19 5.33 -8.03 -12.27
C LEU A 19 4.62 -7.89 -13.61
N GLU A 20 3.29 -7.95 -13.65
CA GLU A 20 2.52 -7.75 -14.88
C GLU A 20 2.30 -6.26 -15.21
N ASN A 21 2.51 -5.36 -14.24
CA ASN A 21 2.33 -3.94 -14.46
C ASN A 21 3.58 -3.28 -15.05
N ASN A 22 3.59 -3.12 -16.37
CA ASN A 22 4.67 -2.44 -17.11
C ASN A 22 4.98 -1.02 -16.60
N ARG A 23 3.99 -0.26 -16.14
CA ARG A 23 4.22 1.10 -15.59
C ARG A 23 4.97 1.03 -14.27
N PHE A 24 4.58 0.11 -13.39
CA PHE A 24 5.26 -0.13 -12.13
C PHE A 24 6.70 -0.59 -12.36
N LEU A 25 6.92 -1.57 -13.24
CA LEU A 25 8.26 -2.06 -13.59
C LEU A 25 9.14 -0.93 -14.13
N THR A 26 8.62 -0.14 -15.08
CA THR A 26 9.38 0.98 -15.66
C THR A 26 9.78 1.99 -14.60
N LEU A 27 8.82 2.45 -13.78
CA LEU A 27 9.09 3.41 -12.70
C LEU A 27 10.04 2.83 -11.65
N GLY A 28 9.83 1.58 -11.24
CA GLY A 28 10.67 0.87 -10.28
C GLY A 28 12.10 0.68 -10.77
N SER A 29 12.31 0.35 -12.04
CA SER A 29 13.63 0.23 -12.65
C SER A 29 14.35 1.58 -12.70
N TRP A 30 13.69 2.65 -13.13
CA TRP A 30 14.29 4.00 -13.12
C TRP A 30 14.64 4.46 -11.71
N ALA A 31 13.76 4.19 -10.74
CA ALA A 31 13.97 4.52 -9.35
C ALA A 31 15.17 3.74 -8.77
N ALA A 32 15.30 2.45 -9.07
CA ALA A 32 16.44 1.63 -8.66
C ALA A 32 17.76 2.12 -9.30
N ILE A 33 17.75 2.45 -10.59
CA ILE A 33 18.90 3.02 -11.29
C ILE A 33 19.34 4.33 -10.63
N TRP A 34 18.38 5.22 -10.32
CA TRP A 34 18.67 6.48 -9.64
C TRP A 34 19.34 6.25 -8.27
N VAL A 35 18.81 5.33 -7.46
CA VAL A 35 19.40 4.99 -6.15
C VAL A 35 20.84 4.48 -6.30
N VAL A 36 21.10 3.62 -7.28
CA VAL A 36 22.46 3.13 -7.56
C VAL A 36 23.38 4.27 -7.96
N ILE A 37 22.93 5.20 -8.81
CA ILE A 37 23.70 6.37 -9.20
C ILE A 37 24.02 7.26 -7.98
N VAL A 38 23.04 7.57 -7.14
CA VAL A 38 23.23 8.39 -5.93
C VAL A 38 24.17 7.70 -4.94
N LEU A 39 24.06 6.38 -4.78
CA LEU A 39 24.98 5.59 -3.97
C LEU A 39 26.42 5.68 -4.51
N LEU A 40 26.62 5.50 -5.82
CA LEU A 40 27.94 5.60 -6.44
C LEU A 40 28.53 7.01 -6.31
N ILE A 41 27.71 8.06 -6.50
CA ILE A 41 28.12 9.46 -6.28
C ILE A 41 28.59 9.66 -4.84
N ASN A 42 27.86 9.14 -3.85
CA ASN A 42 28.24 9.22 -2.44
C ASN A 42 29.52 8.45 -2.11
N LEU A 43 29.60 7.18 -2.53
CA LEU A 43 30.73 6.30 -2.24
C LEU A 43 32.04 6.80 -2.87
N LEU A 44 31.97 7.24 -4.13
CA LEU A 44 33.14 7.71 -4.88
C LEU A 44 33.39 9.21 -4.71
N ARG A 45 32.48 9.93 -4.05
CA ARG A 45 32.49 11.40 -3.89
C ARG A 45 32.69 12.13 -5.23
N LEU A 46 32.03 11.66 -6.28
CA LEU A 46 32.11 12.24 -7.62
C LEU A 46 31.67 13.70 -7.56
N GLY A 47 32.46 14.62 -8.12
CA GLY A 47 32.15 16.06 -8.13
C GLY A 47 32.47 16.81 -6.82
N GLY A 48 33.01 16.13 -5.80
CA GLY A 48 33.40 16.75 -4.53
C GLY A 48 32.24 16.98 -3.54
N TYR A 49 32.57 17.40 -2.32
CA TYR A 49 31.63 17.43 -1.19
C TYR A 49 30.37 18.27 -1.43
N ARG A 50 30.51 19.47 -2.02
CA ARG A 50 29.36 20.34 -2.31
C ARG A 50 28.41 19.75 -3.35
N PHE A 51 28.96 19.11 -4.39
CA PHE A 51 28.14 18.47 -5.42
C PHE A 51 27.33 17.32 -4.83
N VAL A 52 27.98 16.44 -4.05
CA VAL A 52 27.31 15.32 -3.36
C VAL A 52 26.17 15.84 -2.48
N LEU A 53 26.42 16.86 -1.66
CA LEU A 53 25.38 17.46 -0.82
C LEU A 53 24.18 18.00 -1.62
N ILE A 54 24.43 18.64 -2.77
CA ILE A 54 23.36 19.17 -3.62
C ILE A 54 22.55 18.02 -4.21
N VAL A 55 23.21 16.99 -4.77
CA VAL A 55 22.54 15.81 -5.34
C VAL A 55 21.69 15.09 -4.29
N ASP A 56 22.24 14.92 -3.09
CA ASP A 56 21.55 14.30 -1.97
C ASP A 56 20.32 15.12 -1.55
N SER A 57 20.47 16.44 -1.45
CA SER A 57 19.36 17.33 -1.07
C SER A 57 18.26 17.33 -2.12
N VAL A 58 18.61 17.40 -3.41
CA VAL A 58 17.63 17.29 -4.50
C VAL A 58 16.94 15.93 -4.46
N THR A 59 17.68 14.85 -4.22
CA THR A 59 17.11 13.50 -4.09
C THR A 59 16.14 13.40 -2.92
N ALA A 60 16.48 13.96 -1.77
CA ALA A 60 15.63 14.02 -0.59
C ALA A 60 14.34 14.81 -0.86
N ILE A 61 14.45 16.01 -1.46
CA ILE A 61 13.31 16.87 -1.83
C ILE A 61 12.36 16.12 -2.75
N LEU A 62 12.88 15.54 -3.84
CA LEU A 62 12.07 14.83 -4.84
C LEU A 62 11.43 13.59 -4.24
N SER A 63 12.17 12.80 -3.45
CA SER A 63 11.63 11.59 -2.83
C SER A 63 10.53 11.91 -1.82
N ALA A 64 10.71 12.95 -0.99
CA ALA A 64 9.71 13.39 -0.04
C ALA A 64 8.46 13.94 -0.75
N ALA A 65 8.64 14.76 -1.80
CA ALA A 65 7.53 15.29 -2.59
C ALA A 65 6.74 14.18 -3.31
N ILE A 66 7.43 13.19 -3.88
CA ILE A 66 6.81 12.03 -4.52
C ILE A 66 6.05 11.19 -3.48
N ALA A 67 6.63 10.96 -2.30
CA ALA A 67 5.93 10.25 -1.22
C ALA A 67 4.65 10.99 -0.80
N ALA A 68 4.71 12.31 -0.66
CA ALA A 68 3.54 13.13 -0.35
C ALA A 68 2.47 13.07 -1.45
N ALA A 69 2.87 13.25 -2.72
CA ALA A 69 1.94 13.19 -3.85
C ALA A 69 1.26 11.82 -3.98
N LEU A 70 2.03 10.73 -3.87
CA LEU A 70 1.47 9.37 -3.89
C LEU A 70 0.56 9.11 -2.70
N ALA A 71 0.90 9.62 -1.52
CA ALA A 71 0.05 9.49 -0.35
C ALA A 71 -1.27 10.26 -0.49
N GLU A 72 -1.25 11.45 -1.08
CA GLU A 72 -2.47 12.20 -1.42
C GLU A 72 -3.33 11.44 -2.44
N MET A 73 -2.73 10.83 -3.46
CA MET A 73 -3.46 9.98 -4.43
C MET A 73 -4.05 8.72 -3.78
N VAL A 74 -3.44 8.20 -2.72
CA VAL A 74 -4.01 7.10 -1.91
C VAL A 74 -5.14 7.63 -1.02
N ARG A 75 -4.97 8.80 -0.41
CA ARG A 75 -5.98 9.44 0.44
C ARG A 75 -7.28 9.68 -0.31
N GLN A 76 -7.21 10.14 -1.56
CA GLN A 76 -8.39 10.38 -2.40
C GLN A 76 -9.27 9.13 -2.57
N GLU A 77 -8.70 7.92 -2.52
CA GLU A 77 -9.46 6.66 -2.58
C GLU A 77 -10.21 6.35 -1.27
N TYR A 78 -9.84 7.00 -0.17
CA TYR A 78 -10.36 6.78 1.18
C TYR A 78 -10.98 8.03 1.82
N GLN A 79 -11.17 9.11 1.05
CA GLN A 79 -11.56 10.42 1.58
C GLN A 79 -12.90 10.40 2.34
N ASP A 80 -13.81 9.50 1.97
CA ASP A 80 -15.15 9.38 2.56
C ASP A 80 -15.20 8.34 3.70
N GLU A 81 -14.09 7.66 3.98
CA GLU A 81 -14.01 6.58 4.97
C GLU A 81 -13.23 7.01 6.22
N SER A 82 -13.88 7.70 7.16
CA SER A 82 -13.29 7.94 8.48
C SER A 82 -13.20 6.62 9.28
N PRO A 83 -12.04 6.24 9.85
CA PRO A 83 -10.85 7.07 10.11
C PRO A 83 -9.68 6.89 9.12
N TYR A 84 -9.87 6.19 7.99
CA TYR A 84 -8.81 5.96 6.99
C TYR A 84 -8.36 7.26 6.31
N ASP A 85 -9.26 8.21 6.04
CA ASP A 85 -8.87 9.53 5.49
C ASP A 85 -7.81 10.23 6.36
N LEU A 86 -8.00 10.26 7.69
CA LEU A 86 -7.04 10.89 8.61
C LEU A 86 -5.67 10.22 8.62
N ILE A 87 -5.63 8.88 8.51
CA ILE A 87 -4.38 8.12 8.41
C ILE A 87 -3.62 8.52 7.14
N TRP A 88 -4.34 8.62 6.02
CA TRP A 88 -3.73 8.93 4.74
C TRP A 88 -3.47 10.43 4.54
N LEU A 89 -4.14 11.33 5.26
CA LEU A 89 -3.84 12.78 5.31
C LEU A 89 -2.55 13.08 6.09
N SER A 90 -2.29 12.28 7.12
CA SER A 90 -1.13 12.42 7.99
C SER A 90 0.21 12.33 7.22
N ILE A 91 0.29 11.41 6.25
CA ILE A 91 1.50 11.15 5.45
C ILE A 91 1.86 12.33 4.52
N PRO A 92 0.99 12.85 3.64
CA PRO A 92 1.32 13.97 2.77
C PRO A 92 1.63 15.25 3.56
N VAL A 93 0.97 15.48 4.71
CA VAL A 93 1.32 16.61 5.59
C VAL A 93 2.74 16.44 6.15
N ALA A 94 3.10 15.25 6.63
CA ALA A 94 4.44 14.96 7.14
C ALA A 94 5.53 15.12 6.08
N PHE A 95 5.39 14.42 4.95
CA PHE A 95 6.38 14.40 3.88
C PHE A 95 6.42 15.72 3.10
N GLY A 96 5.30 16.42 2.96
CA GLY A 96 5.25 17.76 2.41
C GLY A 96 6.00 18.77 3.29
N THR A 97 5.81 18.69 4.60
CA THR A 97 6.56 19.51 5.57
C THR A 97 8.07 19.24 5.46
N TRP A 98 8.49 17.97 5.45
CA TRP A 98 9.90 17.65 5.28
C TRP A 98 10.46 18.07 3.93
N SER A 99 9.72 17.91 2.84
CA SER A 99 10.15 18.38 1.51
C SER A 99 10.43 19.89 1.49
N ILE A 100 9.54 20.70 2.10
CA ILE A 100 9.74 22.15 2.24
C ILE A 100 11.00 22.46 3.05
N LEU A 101 11.23 21.74 4.15
CA LEU A 101 12.41 21.94 4.99
C LEU A 101 13.71 21.54 4.28
N GLU A 102 13.68 20.47 3.49
CA GLU A 102 14.80 20.09 2.63
C GLU A 102 15.13 21.16 1.58
N ILE A 103 14.12 21.86 1.03
CA ILE A 103 14.34 23.02 0.13
C ILE A 103 15.08 24.13 0.87
N PHE A 104 14.62 24.51 2.07
CA PHE A 104 15.31 25.51 2.88
C PHE A 104 16.75 25.08 3.21
N ARG A 105 16.96 23.79 3.53
CA ARG A 105 18.31 23.24 3.75
C ARG A 105 19.20 23.36 2.52
N LEU A 106 18.67 23.06 1.34
CA LEU A 106 19.40 23.19 0.07
C LEU A 106 19.81 24.65 -0.17
N VAL A 107 18.91 25.60 0.08
CA VAL A 107 19.20 27.04 -0.04
C VAL A 107 20.28 27.46 0.97
N ASP A 108 20.12 27.11 2.25
CA ASP A 108 21.07 27.42 3.31
C ASP A 108 22.46 26.86 3.01
N THR A 109 22.55 25.61 2.58
CA THR A 109 23.83 24.96 2.24
C THR A 109 24.46 25.51 0.97
N SER A 110 23.67 26.09 0.07
CA SER A 110 24.16 26.73 -1.16
C SER A 110 24.69 28.15 -0.91
N ILE A 111 24.09 28.88 0.02
CA ILE A 111 24.44 30.28 0.32
C ILE A 111 25.50 30.37 1.44
N LEU A 112 25.33 29.60 2.51
CA LEU A 112 26.20 29.62 3.68
C LEU A 112 27.23 28.50 3.55
N SER A 113 28.51 28.87 3.49
CA SER A 113 29.63 27.92 3.43
C SER A 113 29.80 27.02 4.68
N ARG A 114 28.93 27.17 5.69
CA ARG A 114 28.83 26.29 6.85
C ARG A 114 27.35 26.10 7.19
N ALA A 115 26.92 24.85 7.33
CA ALA A 115 25.65 24.53 7.96
C ALA A 115 25.76 24.88 9.45
N GLN A 116 25.42 26.12 9.80
CA GLN A 116 25.21 26.48 11.20
C GLN A 116 23.85 25.92 11.62
N PHE A 117 23.78 25.41 12.85
CA PHE A 117 22.51 25.00 13.44
C PHE A 117 21.57 26.21 13.45
N SER A 118 20.57 26.20 12.56
CA SER A 118 19.61 27.29 12.40
C SER A 118 18.33 26.97 13.16
N ALA A 119 17.53 28.00 13.47
CA ALA A 119 16.19 27.83 14.02
C ALA A 119 15.32 26.89 13.15
N LEU A 120 15.66 26.75 11.86
CA LEU A 120 15.02 25.85 10.92
C LEU A 120 15.05 24.39 11.36
N ALA A 121 16.10 23.96 12.06
CA ALA A 121 16.20 22.59 12.56
C ALA A 121 14.95 22.23 13.38
N TRP A 122 14.51 23.10 14.30
CA TRP A 122 13.33 22.84 15.12
C TRP A 122 12.07 22.50 14.32
N PHE A 123 11.93 23.03 13.10
CA PHE A 123 10.77 22.74 12.26
C PHE A 123 10.75 21.32 11.68
N TRP A 124 11.87 20.57 11.64
CA TRP A 124 11.83 19.14 11.25
C TRP A 124 10.93 18.32 12.16
N SER A 125 10.80 18.72 13.44
CA SER A 125 9.88 18.08 14.41
C SER A 125 8.41 18.16 13.97
N LEU A 126 8.03 19.19 13.20
CA LEU A 126 6.66 19.37 12.73
C LEU A 126 6.22 18.27 11.77
N GLY A 127 7.13 17.67 11.01
CA GLY A 127 6.80 16.53 10.14
C GLY A 127 6.55 15.22 10.91
N TYR A 128 7.14 15.07 12.10
CA TYR A 128 6.96 13.86 12.92
C TYR A 128 5.56 13.77 13.54
N LEU A 129 4.99 14.89 13.98
CA LEU A 129 3.69 14.94 14.66
C LEU A 129 2.54 14.36 13.81
N PRO A 130 2.31 14.81 12.55
CA PRO A 130 1.25 14.24 11.72
C PRO A 130 1.53 12.78 11.37
N LEU A 131 2.78 12.39 11.13
CA LEU A 131 3.10 10.99 10.83
C LEU A 131 2.84 10.07 12.03
N ALA A 132 3.25 10.49 13.23
CA ALA A 132 2.99 9.78 14.48
C ALA A 132 1.49 9.64 14.72
N TYR A 133 0.72 10.71 14.46
CA TYR A 133 -0.73 10.69 14.59
C TYR A 133 -1.38 9.67 13.64
N GLY A 134 -1.03 9.65 12.36
CA GLY A 134 -1.61 8.68 11.42
C GLY A 134 -1.20 7.23 11.72
N LEU A 135 0.03 6.99 12.15
CA LEU A 135 0.45 5.66 12.61
C LEU A 135 -0.30 5.24 13.89
N TYR A 136 -0.59 6.19 14.78
CA TYR A 136 -1.37 5.94 15.99
C TYR A 136 -2.84 5.63 15.67
N GLU A 137 -3.46 6.37 14.76
CA GLU A 137 -4.81 6.04 14.27
C GLU A 137 -4.83 4.67 13.59
N ARG A 138 -3.81 4.35 12.78
CA ARG A 138 -3.66 3.01 12.20
C ARG A 138 -3.49 1.94 13.26
N TYR A 139 -2.72 2.22 14.30
CA TYR A 139 -2.53 1.32 15.43
C TYR A 139 -3.85 0.96 16.13
N LYS A 140 -4.77 1.92 16.28
CA LYS A 140 -6.08 1.71 16.94
C LYS A 140 -7.00 0.81 16.12
N LEU A 141 -6.89 0.88 14.80
CA LEU A 141 -7.70 0.05 13.89
C LEU A 141 -7.28 -1.43 13.89
N ILE A 142 -6.12 -1.75 14.45
CA ILE A 142 -5.64 -3.12 14.49
C ILE A 142 -6.24 -3.83 15.70
N THR A 143 -7.15 -4.78 15.42
CA THR A 143 -7.78 -5.63 16.44
C THR A 143 -6.90 -6.78 16.90
N ASP A 144 -6.00 -7.25 16.01
CA ASP A 144 -5.17 -8.42 16.27
C ASP A 144 -3.96 -8.04 17.13
N SER A 145 -3.71 -8.80 18.20
CA SER A 145 -2.54 -8.60 19.05
C SER A 145 -1.33 -9.37 18.53
N PRO A 146 -0.12 -8.79 18.56
CA PRO A 146 1.08 -9.50 18.15
C PRO A 146 1.34 -10.70 19.07
N THR A 147 1.85 -11.78 18.50
CA THR A 147 2.26 -12.97 19.24
C THR A 147 3.35 -12.63 20.28
N PRO A 148 3.53 -13.44 21.34
CA PRO A 148 4.58 -13.19 22.35
C PRO A 148 5.97 -13.04 21.74
N HIS A 149 6.31 -13.83 20.71
CA HIS A 149 7.59 -13.74 20.02
C HIS A 149 7.77 -12.40 19.29
N GLN A 150 6.75 -11.95 18.55
CA GLN A 150 6.78 -10.66 17.87
C GLN A 150 6.84 -9.49 18.84
N ARG A 151 6.11 -9.57 19.95
CA ARG A 151 6.18 -8.58 21.02
C ARG A 151 7.61 -8.49 21.57
N ASN A 152 8.27 -9.62 21.82
CA ASN A 152 9.66 -9.64 22.27
C ASN A 152 10.62 -9.07 21.22
N LEU A 153 10.39 -9.32 19.92
CA LEU A 153 11.16 -8.70 18.84
C LEU A 153 10.97 -7.18 18.81
N ILE A 154 9.74 -6.69 18.90
CA ILE A 154 9.46 -5.24 18.94
C ILE A 154 10.11 -4.60 20.17
N LEU A 155 9.98 -5.21 21.35
CA LEU A 155 10.60 -4.73 22.58
C LEU A 155 12.13 -4.81 22.52
N GLY A 156 12.68 -5.86 21.93
CA GLY A 156 14.11 -6.03 21.71
C GLY A 156 14.66 -4.96 20.76
N CYS A 157 14.00 -4.73 19.62
CA CYS A 157 14.34 -3.63 18.70
C CYS A 157 14.22 -2.27 19.38
N GLY A 158 13.17 -2.02 20.15
CA GLY A 158 13.00 -0.80 20.93
C GLY A 158 14.10 -0.61 21.97
N GLY A 159 14.41 -1.64 22.75
CA GLY A 159 15.46 -1.61 23.78
C GLY A 159 16.86 -1.42 23.19
N LEU A 160 17.19 -2.13 22.10
CA LEU A 160 18.43 -1.93 21.35
C LEU A 160 18.51 -0.53 20.75
N GLY A 161 17.40 0.00 20.24
CA GLY A 161 17.31 1.37 19.75
C GLY A 161 17.56 2.40 20.85
N VAL A 162 16.98 2.22 22.03
CA VAL A 162 17.26 3.10 23.19
C VAL A 162 18.72 3.03 23.58
N LEU A 163 19.30 1.82 23.70
CA LEU A 163 20.71 1.64 24.01
C LEU A 163 21.59 2.34 22.96
N PHE A 164 21.25 2.21 21.69
CA PHE A 164 21.94 2.86 20.59
C PHE A 164 21.87 4.39 20.69
N ILE A 165 20.70 4.97 20.99
CA ILE A 165 20.56 6.41 21.24
C ILE A 165 21.42 6.84 22.43
N LEU A 166 21.43 6.07 23.51
CA LEU A 166 22.25 6.38 24.68
C LEU A 166 23.74 6.37 24.33
N VAL A 167 24.21 5.39 23.57
CA VAL A 167 25.62 5.28 23.15
C VAL A 167 26.00 6.41 22.18
N THR A 168 25.12 6.76 21.24
CA THR A 168 25.44 7.66 20.12
C THR A 168 25.10 9.13 20.38
N ALA A 169 24.08 9.42 21.19
CA ALA A 169 23.57 10.77 21.39
C ALA A 169 23.98 11.38 22.74
N MET A 170 24.11 10.58 23.79
CA MET A 170 24.49 11.11 25.12
C MET A 170 25.90 11.71 25.15
N PRO A 171 26.93 11.14 24.49
CA PRO A 171 28.25 11.76 24.46
C PRO A 171 28.22 13.18 23.88
N ALA A 172 27.36 13.43 22.88
CA ALA A 172 27.19 14.76 22.30
C ALA A 172 26.60 15.76 23.31
N LEU A 173 25.75 15.31 24.24
CA LEU A 173 25.21 16.16 25.30
C LEU A 173 26.27 16.53 26.35
N PHE A 174 27.13 15.58 26.73
CA PHE A 174 28.17 15.80 27.74
C PHE A 174 29.40 16.56 27.20
N SER A 175 29.64 16.51 25.89
CA SER A 175 30.75 17.21 25.22
C SER A 175 30.34 18.54 24.59
N ALA A 176 29.03 18.85 24.53
CA ALA A 176 28.55 20.10 23.99
C ALA A 176 28.92 21.29 24.91
N GLY A 177 29.61 22.29 24.36
CA GLY A 177 29.71 23.61 24.98
C GLY A 177 28.33 24.29 25.07
N ALA A 178 28.24 25.42 25.78
CA ALA A 178 26.98 26.13 26.05
C ALA A 178 26.13 26.43 24.81
N THR A 179 26.76 26.65 23.65
CA THR A 179 26.09 26.92 22.36
C THR A 179 25.65 25.66 21.61
N GLY A 180 26.11 24.47 22.00
CA GLY A 180 25.82 23.19 21.35
C GLY A 180 24.73 22.35 22.02
N ILE A 181 24.30 22.73 23.23
CA ILE A 181 23.33 21.94 24.01
C ILE A 181 21.98 21.83 23.30
N ALA A 182 21.49 22.92 22.70
CA ALA A 182 20.22 22.91 21.96
C ALA A 182 20.25 21.93 20.77
N ALA A 183 21.39 21.88 20.06
CA ALA A 183 21.59 20.94 18.96
C ALA A 183 21.65 19.49 19.46
N ALA A 184 22.33 19.23 20.58
CA ALA A 184 22.39 17.91 21.19
C ALA A 184 21.00 17.42 21.65
N ILE A 185 20.21 18.29 22.30
CA ILE A 185 18.84 17.98 22.72
C ILE A 185 17.97 17.65 21.52
N LEU A 186 18.00 18.48 20.47
CA LEU A 186 17.18 18.27 19.28
C LEU A 186 17.55 16.98 18.56
N SER A 187 18.85 16.66 18.52
CA SER A 187 19.36 15.40 18.00
C SER A 187 18.80 14.20 18.76
N ILE A 188 18.81 14.24 20.10
CA ILE A 188 18.19 13.21 20.95
C ILE A 188 16.69 13.09 20.64
N LEU A 189 15.97 14.21 20.54
CA LEU A 189 14.54 14.23 20.24
C LEU A 189 14.23 13.55 18.89
N TYR A 190 14.99 13.84 17.83
CA TYR A 190 14.79 13.19 16.54
C TYR A 190 14.99 11.69 16.63
N SER A 191 16.04 11.21 17.29
CA SER A 191 16.24 9.77 17.43
C SER A 191 15.14 9.09 18.22
N ILE A 192 14.63 9.76 19.26
CA ILE A 192 13.48 9.25 20.02
C ILE A 192 12.25 9.18 19.11
N PHE A 193 11.98 10.22 18.31
CA PHE A 193 10.87 10.21 17.38
C PHE A 193 11.02 9.12 16.30
N ASP A 194 12.19 8.98 15.68
CA ASP A 194 12.45 7.96 14.66
C ASP A 194 12.30 6.55 15.25
N LEU A 195 12.81 6.32 16.46
CA LEU A 195 12.63 5.05 17.17
C LEU A 195 11.17 4.78 17.51
N ALA A 196 10.43 5.79 17.98
CA ALA A 196 9.01 5.66 18.30
C ALA A 196 8.21 5.32 17.04
N LEU A 197 8.45 6.02 15.93
CA LEU A 197 7.83 5.73 14.63
C LEU A 197 8.16 4.29 14.20
N LEU A 198 9.43 3.88 14.26
CA LEU A 198 9.85 2.52 13.91
C LEU A 198 9.13 1.47 14.77
N VAL A 199 9.08 1.63 16.10
CA VAL A 199 8.42 0.68 17.01
C VAL A 199 6.93 0.55 16.69
N VAL A 200 6.24 1.67 16.46
CA VAL A 200 4.82 1.66 16.08
C VAL A 200 4.62 0.99 14.72
N THR A 201 5.46 1.31 13.72
CA THR A 201 5.38 0.69 12.40
C THR A 201 5.70 -0.80 12.43
N LEU A 202 6.68 -1.24 13.22
CA LEU A 202 6.97 -2.67 13.41
C LEU A 202 5.77 -3.40 14.02
N ARG A 203 5.11 -2.79 15.01
CA ARG A 203 3.86 -3.36 15.54
C ARG A 203 2.79 -3.49 14.46
N ILE A 204 2.60 -2.46 13.64
CA ILE A 204 1.67 -2.51 12.50
C ILE A 204 2.03 -3.69 11.58
N ILE A 205 3.28 -3.79 11.12
CA ILE A 205 3.72 -4.86 10.22
C ILE A 205 3.49 -6.25 10.81
N PHE A 206 3.89 -6.47 12.07
CA PHE A 206 3.80 -7.78 12.69
C PHE A 206 2.37 -8.26 12.92
N THR A 207 1.39 -7.36 12.91
CA THR A 207 -0.03 -7.75 13.01
C THR A 207 -0.60 -8.27 11.68
N TYR A 208 0.09 -8.07 10.55
CA TYR A 208 -0.30 -8.57 9.22
C TYR A 208 0.30 -9.96 8.88
N GLN A 209 0.49 -10.86 9.86
CA GLN A 209 1.05 -12.20 9.57
C GLN A 209 0.28 -12.92 8.44
N GLY A 210 0.99 -13.25 7.35
CA GLY A 210 0.43 -13.96 6.19
C GLY A 210 -0.30 -13.07 5.17
N TYR A 211 -0.36 -11.76 5.40
CA TYR A 211 -1.00 -10.79 4.52
C TYR A 211 -0.02 -9.72 4.08
N PHE A 212 -0.32 -9.03 2.97
CA PHE A 212 0.49 -7.88 2.57
C PHE A 212 0.36 -6.76 3.61
N PRO A 213 1.44 -6.37 4.31
CA PRO A 213 1.41 -5.36 5.35
C PRO A 213 1.28 -3.93 4.81
N GLY A 214 1.02 -3.75 3.51
CA GLY A 214 0.87 -2.43 2.92
C GLY A 214 2.21 -1.68 2.76
N PRO A 215 2.17 -0.34 2.67
CA PRO A 215 3.37 0.48 2.51
C PRO A 215 4.26 0.46 3.75
N TRP A 216 3.76 -0.01 4.90
CA TRP A 216 4.40 0.10 6.20
C TRP A 216 5.76 -0.60 6.28
N VAL A 217 5.98 -1.70 5.54
CA VAL A 217 7.30 -2.37 5.48
C VAL A 217 8.38 -1.43 4.93
N PHE A 218 8.04 -0.64 3.91
CA PHE A 218 8.98 0.31 3.34
C PHE A 218 9.20 1.51 4.28
N PHE A 219 8.17 1.94 5.01
CA PHE A 219 8.34 2.95 6.06
C PHE A 219 9.29 2.47 7.15
N ALA A 220 9.15 1.23 7.63
CA ALA A 220 10.08 0.66 8.60
C ALA A 220 11.51 0.60 8.07
N GLY A 221 11.70 0.17 6.81
CA GLY A 221 13.00 0.22 6.14
C GLY A 221 13.58 1.63 6.06
N GLY A 222 12.74 2.63 5.74
CA GLY A 222 13.08 4.04 5.74
C GLY A 222 13.55 4.53 7.10
N PHE A 223 12.79 4.25 8.16
CA PHE A 223 13.17 4.65 9.52
C PHE A 223 14.47 3.98 9.99
N VAL A 224 14.69 2.71 9.66
CA VAL A 224 15.97 2.03 9.94
C VAL A 224 17.11 2.75 9.22
N LEU A 225 16.96 3.06 7.93
CA LEU A 225 17.99 3.75 7.16
C LEU A 225 18.28 5.14 7.75
N LYS A 226 17.24 5.87 8.15
CA LYS A 226 17.36 7.17 8.79
C LYS A 226 18.08 7.10 10.14
N ILE A 227 17.73 6.15 11.01
CA ILE A 227 18.40 5.95 12.31
C ILE A 227 19.88 5.67 12.11
N ILE A 228 20.25 4.86 11.11
CA ILE A 228 21.65 4.59 10.75
C ILE A 228 22.34 5.88 10.28
N GLY A 229 21.68 6.68 9.43
CA GLY A 229 22.19 7.96 8.96
C GLY A 229 22.44 8.97 10.09
N ASP A 230 21.52 9.08 11.04
CA ASP A 230 21.61 10.07 12.12
C ASP A 230 22.64 9.71 13.20
N ALA A 231 22.92 8.42 13.37
CA ALA A 231 23.84 7.93 14.38
C ALA A 231 25.29 8.29 14.10
N VAL A 232 25.69 8.26 12.84
CA VAL A 232 27.09 8.47 12.47
C VAL A 232 27.41 9.95 12.29
N LEU A 233 26.41 10.78 11.95
CA LEU A 233 26.54 12.25 11.94
C LEU A 233 26.85 12.84 13.33
N ARG A 234 26.69 12.07 14.42
CA ARG A 234 27.04 12.46 15.80
C ARG A 234 28.46 12.09 16.22
N TYR A 235 29.18 11.32 15.38
CA TYR A 235 30.61 11.00 15.55
C TYR A 235 31.54 11.66 14.50
N PRO A 236 31.34 12.93 14.10
CA PRO A 236 32.21 13.55 13.10
C PRO A 236 33.65 13.71 13.61
N GLY A 237 33.84 13.73 14.94
CA GLY A 237 35.15 13.88 15.58
C GLY A 237 36.10 12.68 15.43
N GLN A 238 35.62 11.50 15.03
CA GLN A 238 36.47 10.32 14.81
C GLN A 238 36.48 9.83 13.35
N LEU A 239 35.49 10.17 12.53
CA LEU A 239 35.38 9.71 11.14
C LEU A 239 35.76 10.77 10.09
N GLY A 240 35.92 12.03 10.50
CA GLY A 240 36.18 13.16 9.62
C GLY A 240 37.65 13.32 9.18
N SER A 241 38.59 12.69 9.88
CA SER A 241 40.04 12.87 9.67
C SER A 241 40.76 11.66 9.08
N GLY A 242 40.21 10.44 9.14
CA GLY A 242 40.91 9.25 8.66
C GLY A 242 40.82 9.04 7.16
N ALA A 243 41.78 8.25 6.65
CA ALA A 243 41.82 7.78 5.28
C ALA A 243 41.11 6.41 5.16
N GLY A 244 40.61 6.07 3.95
CA GLY A 244 40.03 4.76 3.67
C GLY A 244 38.64 4.52 4.28
N PHE A 245 38.55 3.61 5.25
CA PHE A 245 37.29 3.05 5.76
C PHE A 245 36.36 4.08 6.42
N GLU A 246 36.91 5.06 7.14
CA GLU A 246 36.11 6.11 7.79
C GLU A 246 35.38 7.00 6.77
N LYS A 247 36.05 7.33 5.65
CA LYS A 247 35.44 8.09 4.55
C LYS A 247 34.33 7.31 3.87
N PHE A 248 34.49 5.99 3.74
CA PHE A 248 33.49 5.08 3.18
C PHE A 248 32.24 5.00 4.09
N LEU A 249 32.43 4.84 5.41
CA LEU A 249 31.34 4.87 6.37
C LEU A 249 30.57 6.20 6.33
N LEU A 250 31.28 7.32 6.28
CA LEU A 250 30.65 8.64 6.16
C LEU A 250 29.81 8.79 4.88
N SER A 251 30.26 8.19 3.77
CA SER A 251 29.49 8.17 2.52
C SER A 251 28.22 7.33 2.60
N ILE A 252 28.27 6.15 3.25
CA ILE A 252 27.07 5.33 3.49
C ILE A 252 26.05 6.10 4.34
N VAL A 253 26.55 6.88 5.28
CA VAL A 253 25.74 7.62 6.25
C VAL A 253 25.04 8.80 5.61
N ASN A 254 25.75 9.59 4.80
CA ASN A 254 25.14 10.65 4.02
C ASN A 254 24.07 10.08 3.09
N PHE A 255 24.41 9.02 2.34
CA PHE A 255 23.43 8.31 1.52
C PHE A 255 22.20 7.90 2.32
N SER A 256 22.39 7.29 3.50
CA SER A 256 21.29 6.81 4.35
C SER A 256 20.41 7.96 4.87
N HIS A 257 21.03 9.05 5.31
CA HIS A 257 20.34 10.23 5.85
C HIS A 257 19.51 10.97 4.79
N TYR A 258 19.92 10.96 3.51
CA TYR A 258 19.18 11.66 2.46
C TYR A 258 18.27 10.75 1.64
N CYS A 259 18.61 9.47 1.49
CA CYS A 259 17.84 8.55 0.66
C CYS A 259 16.73 7.82 1.41
N TRP A 260 16.57 7.98 2.73
CA TRP A 260 15.53 7.26 3.46
C TRP A 260 14.11 7.59 2.98
N TYR A 261 13.84 8.82 2.51
CA TYR A 261 12.56 9.23 1.93
C TYR A 261 12.14 8.39 0.72
N PHE A 262 13.11 7.80 0.01
CA PHE A 262 12.86 6.96 -1.15
C PHE A 262 12.06 5.70 -0.80
N LEU A 263 12.32 5.10 0.38
CA LEU A 263 11.63 3.87 0.78
C LEU A 263 10.13 4.12 1.02
N PRO A 264 9.69 5.10 1.82
CA PRO A 264 8.29 5.51 1.90
C PRO A 264 7.67 5.82 0.52
N ALA A 265 8.37 6.54 -0.36
CA ALA A 265 7.87 6.82 -1.72
C ALA A 265 7.61 5.53 -2.52
N LEU A 266 8.56 4.59 -2.49
CA LEU A 266 8.42 3.28 -3.14
C LEU A 266 7.26 2.47 -2.51
N GLY A 267 7.14 2.48 -1.18
CA GLY A 267 6.04 1.82 -0.49
C GLY A 267 4.67 2.36 -0.90
N MET A 268 4.54 3.69 -1.03
CA MET A 268 3.32 4.33 -1.51
C MET A 268 3.04 4.00 -2.97
N LEU A 269 4.07 3.93 -3.82
CA LEU A 269 3.93 3.53 -5.23
C LEU A 269 3.41 2.10 -5.37
N VAL A 270 4.01 1.16 -4.61
CA VAL A 270 3.56 -0.24 -4.55
C VAL A 270 2.10 -0.29 -4.09
N TYR A 271 1.78 0.41 -3.00
CA TYR A 271 0.44 0.37 -2.43
C TYR A 271 -0.62 0.96 -3.38
N LYS A 272 -0.34 2.11 -4.00
CA LYS A 272 -1.23 2.73 -5.00
C LYS A 272 -1.45 1.82 -6.20
N THR A 273 -0.40 1.13 -6.66
CA THR A 273 -0.50 0.18 -7.78
C THR A 273 -1.43 -0.97 -7.47
N LEU A 274 -1.32 -1.54 -6.26
CA LEU A 274 -2.18 -2.64 -5.80
C LEU A 274 -3.63 -2.19 -5.60
N LEU A 275 -3.86 -0.99 -5.06
CA LEU A 275 -5.21 -0.42 -4.92
C LEU A 275 -5.87 -0.23 -6.29
N THR A 276 -5.13 0.30 -7.26
CA THR A 276 -5.65 0.50 -8.61
C THR A 276 -6.11 -0.81 -9.24
N HIS A 277 -5.35 -1.91 -9.05
CA HIS A 277 -5.75 -3.23 -9.54
C HIS A 277 -6.97 -3.80 -8.83
N LYS A 278 -7.11 -3.57 -7.51
CA LYS A 278 -8.29 -4.01 -6.75
C LYS A 278 -9.58 -3.34 -7.27
N ASN A 279 -9.47 -2.09 -7.70
CA ASN A 279 -10.61 -1.29 -8.15
C ASN A 279 -10.95 -1.46 -9.65
N VAL A 280 -10.19 -2.28 -10.40
CA VAL A 280 -10.57 -2.64 -11.78
C VAL A 280 -11.72 -3.64 -11.72
N PRO A 281 -12.92 -3.33 -12.27
CA PRO A 281 -14.00 -4.31 -12.34
C PRO A 281 -13.47 -5.55 -13.09
N PRO A 282 -13.77 -6.77 -12.62
CA PRO A 282 -13.35 -7.96 -13.33
C PRO A 282 -13.78 -7.82 -14.79
N PRO A 283 -12.93 -8.18 -15.77
CA PRO A 283 -13.34 -8.17 -17.16
C PRO A 283 -14.67 -8.92 -17.24
N ASN A 284 -15.61 -8.43 -18.06
CA ASN A 284 -16.86 -9.15 -18.34
C ASN A 284 -16.48 -10.53 -18.92
N VAL A 285 -16.20 -11.48 -18.03
CA VAL A 285 -16.04 -12.87 -18.39
C VAL A 285 -17.44 -13.27 -18.76
N GLN A 286 -17.72 -13.28 -20.06
CA GLN A 286 -18.79 -14.11 -20.59
C GLN A 286 -18.39 -15.53 -20.24
N ILE A 287 -18.75 -15.98 -19.04
CA ILE A 287 -18.63 -17.37 -18.65
C ILE A 287 -19.55 -18.09 -19.63
N LYS A 288 -18.94 -18.75 -20.60
CA LYS A 288 -19.62 -19.75 -21.41
C LYS A 288 -19.95 -20.86 -20.42
N GLU A 289 -21.12 -20.78 -19.79
CA GLU A 289 -21.58 -21.85 -18.90
C GLU A 289 -21.63 -23.14 -19.72
N GLU A 290 -20.68 -24.03 -19.47
CA GLU A 290 -20.76 -25.38 -20.01
C GLU A 290 -21.95 -26.07 -19.32
N MET A 291 -22.98 -26.38 -20.11
CA MET A 291 -24.18 -27.04 -19.60
C MET A 291 -23.79 -28.35 -18.93
N THR A 292 -24.13 -28.50 -17.66
CA THR A 292 -23.98 -29.77 -16.95
C THR A 292 -24.93 -30.81 -17.58
N PRO A 293 -24.44 -32.02 -17.90
CA PRO A 293 -25.32 -33.10 -18.34
C PRO A 293 -26.35 -33.40 -17.22
N ASN A 294 -27.62 -33.57 -17.59
CA ASN A 294 -28.81 -33.66 -16.72
C ASN A 294 -29.37 -32.32 -16.19
N SER A 295 -29.20 -31.23 -16.93
CA SER A 295 -29.90 -29.98 -16.64
C SER A 295 -31.39 -30.07 -16.99
N ASN A 296 -32.27 -29.98 -16.00
CA ASN A 296 -33.72 -29.90 -16.21
C ASN A 296 -34.13 -28.46 -16.55
N ALA A 297 -35.01 -28.30 -17.55
CA ALA A 297 -35.65 -27.03 -17.88
C ALA A 297 -37.11 -27.06 -17.42
N LEU A 298 -37.60 -25.94 -16.87
CA LEU A 298 -38.99 -25.81 -16.46
C LEU A 298 -39.69 -24.77 -17.34
N ALA A 299 -40.89 -25.12 -17.83
CA ALA A 299 -41.81 -24.19 -18.47
C ALA A 299 -43.15 -24.26 -17.74
N PHE A 300 -43.67 -23.08 -17.38
CA PHE A 300 -44.98 -22.92 -16.75
C PHE A 300 -45.95 -22.44 -17.81
N THR A 301 -47.00 -23.20 -18.07
CA THR A 301 -48.02 -22.87 -19.06
C THR A 301 -49.35 -22.54 -18.43
N ASP A 302 -50.18 -21.78 -19.13
CA ASP A 302 -51.58 -21.60 -18.81
C ASP A 302 -52.45 -22.79 -19.30
N LYS A 303 -53.77 -22.65 -19.17
CA LYS A 303 -54.75 -23.65 -19.62
C LYS A 303 -54.82 -23.86 -21.14
N ASN A 304 -54.24 -22.95 -21.92
CA ASN A 304 -54.19 -22.97 -23.38
C ASN A 304 -52.77 -23.30 -23.89
N ASP A 305 -51.89 -23.81 -23.02
CA ASP A 305 -50.49 -24.14 -23.31
C ASP A 305 -49.62 -22.96 -23.71
N ILE A 306 -50.03 -21.75 -23.34
CA ILE A 306 -49.24 -20.54 -23.53
C ILE A 306 -48.26 -20.45 -22.37
N VAL A 307 -46.97 -20.28 -22.68
CA VAL A 307 -45.93 -20.18 -21.66
C VAL A 307 -46.06 -18.86 -20.90
N ILE A 308 -46.31 -18.96 -19.59
CA ILE A 308 -46.34 -17.84 -18.65
C ILE A 308 -44.91 -17.46 -18.26
N ARG A 309 -44.08 -18.47 -17.97
CA ARG A 309 -42.70 -18.27 -17.49
C ARG A 309 -41.84 -19.51 -17.76
N THR A 310 -40.53 -19.31 -17.91
CA THR A 310 -39.55 -20.40 -18.02
C THR A 310 -38.47 -20.27 -16.94
N SER A 311 -37.78 -21.37 -16.63
CA SER A 311 -36.55 -21.33 -15.84
C SER A 311 -35.45 -20.58 -16.57
N LEU A 312 -34.47 -20.06 -15.83
CA LEU A 312 -33.35 -19.25 -16.38
C LEU A 312 -32.54 -20.03 -17.43
N ASN A 313 -32.41 -21.34 -17.26
CA ASN A 313 -31.65 -22.22 -18.16
C ASN A 313 -32.46 -22.72 -19.39
N PHE A 314 -33.76 -22.43 -19.48
CA PHE A 314 -34.63 -22.98 -20.54
C PHE A 314 -34.20 -22.54 -21.95
N ARG A 315 -33.95 -21.23 -22.13
CA ARG A 315 -33.50 -20.67 -23.42
C ARG A 315 -32.17 -21.27 -23.87
N TYR A 316 -31.25 -21.45 -22.94
CA TYR A 316 -29.93 -22.01 -23.22
C TYR A 316 -30.03 -23.49 -23.63
N LEU A 317 -30.83 -24.29 -22.91
CA LEU A 317 -31.02 -25.71 -23.22
C LEU A 317 -31.67 -25.95 -24.58
N LEU A 318 -32.70 -25.16 -24.92
CA LEU A 318 -33.38 -25.24 -26.22
C LEU A 318 -32.66 -24.50 -27.35
N ARG A 319 -31.55 -23.81 -27.05
CA ARG A 319 -30.77 -23.00 -28.01
C ARG A 319 -31.64 -22.01 -28.80
N LEU A 320 -32.60 -21.38 -28.12
CA LEU A 320 -33.50 -20.41 -28.75
C LEU A 320 -32.75 -19.09 -29.00
N PRO A 321 -32.89 -18.45 -30.18
CA PRO A 321 -32.38 -17.11 -30.45
C PRO A 321 -32.96 -16.06 -29.49
N ASP A 322 -32.22 -14.98 -29.24
CA ASP A 322 -32.64 -13.97 -28.26
C ASP A 322 -33.93 -13.22 -28.65
N GLU A 323 -34.18 -13.16 -29.95
CA GLU A 323 -35.35 -12.53 -30.59
C GLU A 323 -36.65 -13.28 -30.31
N ILE A 324 -36.60 -14.57 -29.95
CA ILE A 324 -37.80 -15.37 -29.68
C ILE A 324 -38.22 -15.17 -28.22
N ALA A 325 -39.33 -14.48 -28.02
CA ALA A 325 -39.96 -14.38 -26.70
C ALA A 325 -40.37 -15.77 -26.21
N THR A 326 -39.90 -16.17 -25.03
CA THR A 326 -40.29 -17.43 -24.39
C THR A 326 -41.63 -17.32 -23.67
N SER A 327 -42.00 -16.13 -23.21
CA SER A 327 -43.33 -15.85 -22.64
C SER A 327 -44.35 -15.51 -23.72
N GLN A 328 -45.61 -15.89 -23.50
CA GLN A 328 -46.75 -15.66 -24.39
C GLN A 328 -46.71 -16.44 -25.73
N THR A 329 -45.77 -17.38 -25.86
CA THR A 329 -45.67 -18.29 -27.01
C THR A 329 -46.25 -19.65 -26.63
N HIS A 330 -46.85 -20.36 -27.59
CA HIS A 330 -47.29 -21.74 -27.35
C HIS A 330 -46.10 -22.65 -27.07
N LEU A 331 -46.23 -23.50 -26.04
CA LEU A 331 -45.16 -24.41 -25.63
C LEU A 331 -44.72 -25.34 -26.76
N ARG A 332 -45.65 -25.81 -27.60
CA ARG A 332 -45.35 -26.66 -28.76
C ARG A 332 -44.37 -25.99 -29.73
N ASP A 333 -44.54 -24.68 -29.96
CA ASP A 333 -43.77 -23.91 -30.93
C ASP A 333 -42.36 -23.68 -30.39
N LEU A 334 -42.22 -23.49 -29.06
CA LEU A 334 -40.93 -23.38 -28.38
C LEU A 334 -40.16 -24.69 -28.32
N LEU A 335 -40.86 -25.83 -28.20
CA LEU A 335 -40.25 -27.16 -28.22
C LEU A 335 -39.90 -27.63 -29.63
N GLY A 336 -40.44 -26.98 -30.67
CA GLY A 336 -40.19 -27.35 -32.07
C GLY A 336 -40.75 -28.73 -32.44
N ILE A 337 -41.82 -29.17 -31.78
CA ILE A 337 -42.43 -30.50 -31.99
C ILE A 337 -43.77 -30.40 -32.72
N SER A 338 -44.13 -31.47 -33.44
CA SER A 338 -45.40 -31.55 -34.17
C SER A 338 -46.60 -31.60 -33.22
N GLU A 339 -47.77 -31.16 -33.71
CA GLU A 339 -49.04 -31.20 -32.96
C GLU A 339 -49.40 -32.62 -32.47
N SER A 340 -49.15 -33.64 -33.29
CA SER A 340 -49.38 -35.05 -32.90
C SER A 340 -48.48 -35.47 -31.74
N THR A 341 -47.20 -35.11 -31.78
CA THR A 341 -46.24 -35.41 -30.71
C THR A 341 -46.59 -34.65 -29.43
N TYR A 342 -47.06 -33.41 -29.56
CA TYR A 342 -47.48 -32.61 -28.42
C TYR A 342 -48.73 -33.17 -27.74
N ASN A 343 -49.70 -33.65 -28.51
CA ASN A 343 -50.91 -34.27 -27.98
C ASN A 343 -50.62 -35.63 -27.30
N GLU A 344 -49.66 -36.39 -27.82
CA GLU A 344 -49.16 -37.60 -27.16
C GLU A 344 -48.49 -37.27 -25.82
N LEU A 345 -47.61 -36.27 -25.79
CA LEU A 345 -46.97 -35.77 -24.57
C LEU A 345 -48.02 -35.35 -23.52
N LYS A 346 -49.04 -34.60 -23.92
CA LYS A 346 -50.15 -34.21 -23.04
C LYS A 346 -50.91 -35.41 -22.48
N THR A 347 -51.13 -36.42 -23.31
CA THR A 347 -51.82 -37.64 -22.89
C THR A 347 -51.00 -38.37 -21.82
N ILE A 348 -49.68 -38.48 -22.03
CA ILE A 348 -48.76 -39.08 -21.05
C ILE A 348 -48.73 -38.26 -19.76
N LEU A 349 -48.66 -36.93 -19.84
CA LEU A 349 -48.68 -36.04 -18.67
C LEU A 349 -49.99 -36.18 -17.89
N ASN A 350 -51.13 -36.25 -18.57
CA ASN A 350 -52.44 -36.40 -17.93
C ASN A 350 -52.65 -37.80 -17.32
N GLN A 351 -51.95 -38.83 -17.80
CA GLN A 351 -51.98 -40.19 -17.25
C GLN A 351 -51.09 -40.35 -16.01
N GLN A 352 -50.12 -39.45 -15.78
CA GLN A 352 -49.35 -39.43 -14.55
C GLN A 352 -50.20 -38.80 -13.42
N GLU A 353 -50.88 -39.63 -12.62
CA GLU A 353 -51.74 -39.25 -11.48
C GLU A 353 -51.05 -38.41 -10.37
N SER A 354 -49.77 -38.05 -10.52
CA SER A 354 -48.99 -37.28 -9.54
C SER A 354 -48.53 -35.90 -10.04
N LEU A 355 -49.23 -35.27 -10.98
CA LEU A 355 -48.98 -33.86 -11.29
C LEU A 355 -49.56 -32.99 -10.17
N ASN A 356 -48.71 -32.66 -9.18
CA ASN A 356 -48.98 -31.57 -8.24
C ASN A 356 -49.15 -30.28 -9.05
N LYS A 357 -50.41 -29.88 -9.24
CA LYS A 357 -50.77 -28.64 -9.93
C LYS A 357 -50.46 -27.48 -8.99
N PHE A 358 -49.24 -26.95 -9.07
CA PHE A 358 -48.87 -25.75 -8.33
C PHE A 358 -49.52 -24.54 -9.00
N VAL A 359 -50.59 -24.02 -8.38
CA VAL A 359 -51.18 -22.73 -8.75
C VAL A 359 -50.22 -21.65 -8.27
N VAL A 360 -49.53 -21.00 -9.20
CA VAL A 360 -48.73 -19.81 -8.90
C VAL A 360 -49.67 -18.62 -8.97
N GLU A 361 -50.04 -18.06 -7.83
CA GLU A 361 -50.79 -16.80 -7.78
C GLU A 361 -49.91 -15.65 -8.29
N PRO A 362 -50.46 -14.73 -9.11
CA PRO A 362 -49.71 -13.57 -9.57
C PRO A 362 -49.44 -12.61 -8.39
N SER A 363 -48.17 -12.32 -8.13
CA SER A 363 -47.71 -11.27 -7.20
C SER A 363 -47.73 -9.90 -7.83
#